data_AF-A0A1E4ELG7-F1
#
_entry.id   AF-A0A1E4ELG7-F1
#
_cell.length_a   1.000
_cell.length_b   1.000
_cell.length_c   1.000
_cell.angle_alpha   90.00
_cell.angle_beta   90.00
_cell.angle_gamma   90.00
#
_symmetry.space_group_name_H-M   'P 1'
#
loop_
_entity.id
_entity.type
_entity.pdbx_description
1 polymer ?
#
loop_
_entity_poly.entity_id
_entity_poly.type
_entity_poly.pdbx_seq_one_letter_code
_entity_poly.pdbx_strand_id
1 'polypeptide(L)'
;MDEASCRRGQFEGFNDPAQGSPAGASPSQAETYVSFRFKVKSPRWQSVPFRLVNAKGVDHKRSGVDIYLRALPEKLASRWSVPANQPAVIHTTMNPIARIWVDFPTTHKSLEVAYDERVPNRPPYATLFCQAIRGETAIFATPAESLAAWRVADQLTSVLQKRPLISYKAGVSIDQIDDR
;
A
#
# COMPACT_ATOMS: atom_id res chain seq x y z
N MET A 1 -6.05 -14.96 4.06
CA MET A 1 -5.09 -14.03 4.68
C MET A 1 -4.04 -14.84 5.39
N ASP A 2 -2.78 -14.44 5.36
CA ASP A 2 -1.72 -15.06 6.15
C ASP A 2 -1.66 -14.36 7.51
N GLU A 3 -2.28 -14.95 8.54
CA GLU A 3 -2.40 -14.32 9.85
C GLU A 3 -1.04 -14.06 10.50
N ALA A 4 -0.04 -14.92 10.24
CA ALA A 4 1.31 -14.77 10.79
C ALA A 4 2.02 -13.53 10.26
N SER A 5 1.66 -13.09 9.04
CA SER A 5 2.18 -11.87 8.42
C SER A 5 1.55 -10.58 8.93
N CYS A 6 0.45 -10.65 9.69
CA CYS A 6 -0.26 -9.47 10.17
C CYS A 6 0.56 -8.73 11.24
N ARG A 7 0.87 -7.47 10.97
CA ARG A 7 1.59 -6.55 11.86
C ARG A 7 0.74 -5.30 12.10
N ARG A 8 0.86 -4.75 13.31
CA ARG A 8 0.32 -3.43 13.67
C ARG A 8 1.34 -2.66 14.51
N GLY A 9 1.29 -1.35 14.40
CA GLY A 9 2.16 -0.47 15.17
C GLY A 9 1.53 0.88 15.44
N GLN A 10 2.13 1.63 16.35
CA GLN A 10 1.76 3.00 16.69
C GLN A 10 3.02 3.86 16.73
N PHE A 11 2.98 5.05 16.11
CA PHE A 11 4.13 5.96 16.16
C PHE A 11 4.29 6.57 17.56
N GLU A 12 5.53 6.78 17.96
CA GLU A 12 5.91 7.45 19.20
C GLU A 12 5.38 8.89 19.21
N GLY A 13 4.61 9.24 20.23
CA GLY A 13 3.95 10.55 20.35
C GLY A 13 2.44 10.52 20.06
N PHE A 14 1.88 9.43 19.52
CA PHE A 14 0.43 9.34 19.27
C PHE A 14 -0.42 9.58 20.54
N ASN A 15 0.06 9.10 21.69
CA ASN A 15 -0.60 9.26 22.97
C ASN A 15 -0.11 10.48 23.78
N ASP A 16 0.78 11.31 23.23
CA ASP A 16 1.35 12.47 23.90
C ASP A 16 0.37 13.67 23.87
N PRO A 17 -0.09 14.18 25.02
CA PRO A 17 -0.95 15.36 25.05
C PRO A 17 -0.32 16.61 24.44
N ALA A 18 1.01 16.74 24.48
CA ALA A 18 1.71 17.83 23.82
C ALA A 18 1.61 17.77 22.28
N GLN A 19 1.22 16.61 21.73
CA GLN A 19 1.03 16.37 20.30
C GLN A 19 -0.45 16.24 19.91
N GLY A 20 -1.38 16.59 20.80
CA GLY A 20 -2.81 16.65 20.53
C GLY A 20 -3.62 15.46 21.05
N SER A 21 -3.01 14.52 21.79
CA SER A 21 -3.76 13.50 22.53
C SER A 21 -4.58 14.13 23.68
N PRO A 22 -5.79 13.65 24.00
CA PRO A 22 -6.54 14.16 25.14
C PRO A 22 -5.78 14.00 26.47
N ALA A 23 -5.59 15.10 27.20
CA ALA A 23 -4.93 15.07 28.50
C ALA A 23 -5.72 14.23 29.52
N GLY A 24 -5.04 13.37 30.27
CA GLY A 24 -5.66 12.51 31.28
C GLY A 24 -6.38 11.27 30.75
N ALA A 25 -6.40 11.04 29.43
CA ALA A 25 -6.96 9.81 28.86
C ALA A 25 -6.00 8.62 29.03
N SER A 26 -6.56 7.42 29.13
CA SER A 26 -5.77 6.19 29.06
C SER A 26 -5.09 6.04 27.70
N PRO A 27 -3.85 5.50 27.62
CA PRO A 27 -3.14 5.34 26.36
C PRO A 27 -3.94 4.51 25.35
N SER A 28 -4.24 5.10 24.20
CA SER A 28 -4.93 4.45 23.10
C SER A 28 -4.08 3.34 22.50
N GLN A 29 -4.72 2.22 22.21
CA GLN A 29 -4.14 1.08 21.51
C GLN A 29 -4.44 1.09 20.00
N ALA A 30 -4.85 2.24 19.45
CA ALA A 30 -5.15 2.39 18.03
C ALA A 30 -3.87 2.29 17.19
N GLU A 31 -3.91 1.48 16.14
CA GLU A 31 -2.80 1.36 15.21
C GLU A 31 -2.70 2.57 14.26
N THR A 32 -1.47 2.97 13.99
CA THR A 32 -1.12 3.96 12.96
C THR A 32 -0.30 3.34 11.83
N TYR A 33 0.04 2.06 11.96
CA TYR A 33 0.66 1.22 10.94
C TYR A 33 -0.03 -0.14 10.91
N VAL A 34 -0.30 -0.66 9.71
CA VAL A 34 -0.82 -2.00 9.47
C VAL A 34 -0.13 -2.59 8.24
N SER A 35 0.30 -3.85 8.33
CA SER A 35 0.79 -4.63 7.19
C SER A 35 0.31 -6.06 7.27
N PHE A 36 -0.08 -6.63 6.13
CA PHE A 36 -0.45 -8.04 6.04
C PHE A 36 -0.31 -8.58 4.61
N ARG A 37 -0.16 -9.90 4.50
CA ARG A 37 -0.14 -10.62 3.24
C ARG A 37 -1.42 -11.41 3.03
N PHE A 38 -1.85 -11.51 1.79
CA PHE A 38 -3.01 -12.28 1.39
C PHE A 38 -2.87 -12.85 -0.03
N LYS A 39 -3.78 -13.76 -0.39
CA LYS A 39 -3.88 -14.33 -1.73
C LYS A 39 -5.30 -14.14 -2.23
N VAL A 40 -5.44 -13.85 -3.51
CA VAL A 40 -6.74 -13.78 -4.19
C VAL A 40 -7.06 -15.17 -4.74
N LYS A 41 -8.20 -15.73 -4.35
CA LYS A 41 -8.67 -17.04 -4.82
C LYS A 41 -9.29 -16.91 -6.21
N SER A 42 -8.44 -16.79 -7.22
CA SER A 42 -8.86 -16.88 -8.63
C SER A 42 -7.80 -17.59 -9.47
N PRO A 43 -8.16 -18.19 -10.61
CA PRO A 43 -7.19 -18.84 -11.50
C PRO A 43 -6.06 -17.90 -11.94
N ARG A 44 -6.38 -16.64 -12.23
CA ARG A 44 -5.40 -15.62 -12.63
C ARG A 44 -4.36 -15.34 -11.54
N TRP A 45 -4.75 -15.39 -10.26
CA TRP A 45 -3.92 -14.95 -9.13
C TRP A 45 -3.48 -16.07 -8.18
N GLN A 46 -3.71 -17.34 -8.53
CA GLN A 46 -3.53 -18.49 -7.64
C GLN A 46 -2.15 -18.57 -6.97
N SER A 47 -1.10 -18.19 -7.71
CA SER A 47 0.29 -18.23 -7.23
C SER A 47 0.87 -16.88 -6.81
N VAL A 48 0.06 -15.82 -6.76
CA VAL A 48 0.55 -14.44 -6.55
C VAL A 48 0.21 -13.97 -5.13
N PRO A 49 1.22 -13.72 -4.28
CA PRO A 49 1.00 -13.08 -2.99
C PRO A 49 0.76 -11.58 -3.17
N PHE A 50 -0.12 -11.04 -2.36
CA PHE A 50 -0.35 -9.61 -2.23
C PHE A 50 0.10 -9.16 -0.84
N ARG A 51 0.67 -7.97 -0.76
CA ARG A 51 0.99 -7.29 0.49
C ARG A 51 0.30 -5.94 0.50
N LEU A 52 -0.41 -5.63 1.58
CA LEU A 52 -0.97 -4.30 1.81
C LEU A 52 -0.25 -3.69 3.01
N VAL A 53 0.16 -2.43 2.86
CA VAL A 53 0.77 -1.63 3.93
C VAL A 53 0.08 -0.28 3.99
N ASN A 54 -0.23 0.18 5.19
CA ASN A 54 -0.67 1.54 5.45
C ASN A 54 0.02 2.05 6.72
N ALA A 55 0.52 3.27 6.69
CA ALA A 55 1.28 3.86 7.78
C ALA A 55 1.05 5.37 7.88
N LYS A 56 1.07 5.89 9.10
CA LYS A 56 1.12 7.32 9.43
C LYS A 56 2.41 7.64 10.17
N GLY A 57 2.83 8.89 10.14
CA GLY A 57 4.04 9.34 10.82
C GLY A 57 5.30 8.69 10.26
N VAL A 58 5.33 8.38 8.95
CA VAL A 58 6.49 7.86 8.23
C VAL A 58 7.22 8.98 7.48
N ASP A 59 8.43 8.70 7.01
CA ASP A 59 9.35 9.63 6.34
C ASP A 59 8.82 10.26 5.05
N HIS A 60 7.93 9.59 4.32
CA HIS A 60 7.39 10.12 3.07
C HIS A 60 5.93 9.77 2.83
N LYS A 61 5.24 10.66 2.10
CA LYS A 61 3.88 10.42 1.62
C LYS A 61 3.93 9.61 0.33
N ARG A 62 3.25 8.47 0.32
CA ARG A 62 3.04 7.69 -0.89
C ARG A 62 1.71 6.95 -0.84
N SER A 63 1.01 6.93 -1.97
CA SER A 63 -0.08 5.99 -2.22
C SER A 63 0.14 5.38 -3.58
N GLY A 64 0.25 4.06 -3.66
CA GLY A 64 0.68 3.40 -4.88
C GLY A 64 0.72 1.89 -4.77
N VAL A 65 1.12 1.24 -5.87
CA VAL A 65 1.25 -0.22 -5.98
C VAL A 65 2.59 -0.54 -6.62
N ASP A 66 3.30 -1.50 -6.04
CA ASP A 66 4.52 -2.09 -6.60
C ASP A 66 4.21 -3.49 -7.13
N ILE A 67 4.54 -3.73 -8.38
CA ILE A 67 4.30 -4.99 -9.08
C ILE A 67 5.65 -5.61 -9.41
N TYR A 68 5.98 -6.68 -8.68
CA TYR A 68 7.19 -7.46 -8.88
C TYR A 68 6.95 -8.48 -9.98
N LEU A 69 7.66 -8.35 -11.10
CA LEU A 69 7.59 -9.34 -12.18
C LEU A 69 8.34 -10.61 -11.78
N ARG A 70 8.11 -11.69 -12.53
CA ARG A 70 8.92 -12.90 -12.37
C ARG A 70 10.29 -12.68 -13.00
N ALA A 71 11.30 -13.26 -12.37
CA ALA A 71 12.61 -13.45 -12.98
C ALA A 71 12.46 -14.07 -14.37
N LEU A 72 13.27 -13.60 -15.33
CA LEU A 72 13.33 -14.23 -16.63
C LEU A 72 13.96 -15.62 -16.48
N PRO A 73 13.47 -16.64 -17.20
CA PRO A 73 14.16 -17.92 -17.26
C PRO A 73 15.62 -17.73 -17.73
N GLU A 74 16.57 -18.46 -17.15
CA GLU A 74 18.02 -18.27 -17.40
C GLU A 74 18.38 -18.24 -18.89
N LYS A 75 17.79 -19.12 -19.70
CA LYS A 75 18.01 -19.17 -21.15
C LYS A 75 17.59 -17.88 -21.86
N LEU A 76 16.47 -17.28 -21.44
CA LEU A 76 15.96 -16.04 -22.02
C LEU A 76 16.78 -14.84 -21.53
N ALA A 77 17.13 -14.84 -20.24
CA ALA A 77 17.99 -13.85 -19.64
C ALA A 77 19.37 -13.81 -20.34
N SER A 78 19.98 -14.97 -20.56
CA SER A 78 21.23 -15.14 -21.32
C SER A 78 21.12 -14.65 -22.76
N ARG A 79 20.03 -14.99 -23.46
CA ARG A 79 19.78 -14.53 -24.84
C ARG A 79 19.72 -13.00 -24.96
N TRP A 80 19.25 -12.32 -23.93
CA TRP A 80 19.12 -10.86 -23.89
C TRP A 80 20.23 -10.17 -23.09
N SER A 81 21.23 -10.92 -22.63
CA SER A 81 22.34 -10.40 -21.82
C SER A 81 21.88 -9.64 -20.57
N VAL A 82 20.87 -10.15 -19.88
CA VAL A 82 20.36 -9.62 -18.60
C VAL A 82 20.48 -10.67 -17.48
N PRO A 83 20.79 -10.28 -16.23
CA PRO A 83 20.69 -11.13 -15.05
C PRO A 83 19.31 -11.76 -14.87
N ALA A 84 19.29 -13.08 -14.63
CA ALA A 84 18.05 -13.82 -14.42
C ALA A 84 17.43 -13.57 -13.02
N ASN A 85 18.22 -13.20 -12.02
CA ASN A 85 17.82 -13.13 -10.62
C ASN A 85 17.25 -11.77 -10.17
N GLN A 86 17.18 -10.78 -11.07
CA GLN A 86 16.71 -9.43 -10.75
C GLN A 86 15.50 -9.07 -11.61
N PRO A 87 14.28 -9.42 -11.17
CA PRO A 87 13.08 -9.07 -11.92
C PRO A 87 12.86 -7.55 -11.96
N ALA A 88 12.30 -7.05 -13.05
CA ALA A 88 11.86 -5.68 -13.13
C ALA A 88 10.67 -5.43 -12.17
N VAL A 89 10.60 -4.21 -11.65
CA VAL A 89 9.53 -3.77 -10.75
C VAL A 89 8.79 -2.63 -11.41
N ILE A 90 7.47 -2.76 -11.53
CA ILE A 90 6.61 -1.67 -11.99
C ILE A 90 6.09 -0.97 -10.75
N HIS A 91 6.47 0.29 -10.60
CA HIS A 91 6.02 1.14 -9.52
C HIS A 91 4.92 2.07 -10.04
N THR A 92 3.89 2.21 -9.24
CA THR A 92 2.85 3.21 -9.45
C THR A 92 2.76 4.08 -8.21
N THR A 93 2.56 5.37 -8.40
CA THR A 93 2.19 6.30 -7.33
C THR A 93 1.03 7.14 -7.82
N MET A 94 0.09 7.44 -6.95
CA MET A 94 -1.07 8.31 -7.19
C MET A 94 -0.93 9.63 -6.41
N ASN A 95 -0.26 9.60 -5.26
CA ASN A 95 -0.05 10.73 -4.36
C ASN A 95 1.38 10.64 -3.84
N PRO A 96 2.23 11.69 -3.93
CA PRO A 96 1.92 13.09 -4.28
C PRO A 96 1.60 13.33 -5.76
N ILE A 97 2.23 12.59 -6.67
CA ILE A 97 2.08 12.78 -8.12
C ILE A 97 1.73 11.43 -8.73
N ALA A 98 0.77 11.43 -9.65
CA ALA A 98 0.44 10.24 -10.43
C ALA A 98 1.60 9.91 -11.38
N ARG A 99 2.30 8.80 -11.14
CA ARG A 99 3.46 8.35 -11.93
C ARG A 99 3.49 6.84 -12.02
N ILE A 100 3.98 6.35 -13.15
CA ILE A 100 4.29 4.95 -13.40
C ILE A 100 5.73 4.89 -13.85
N TRP A 101 6.55 4.08 -13.19
CA TRP A 101 7.90 3.83 -13.68
C TRP A 101 8.27 2.35 -13.56
N VAL A 102 9.11 1.91 -14.48
CA VAL A 102 9.66 0.56 -14.47
C VAL A 102 11.12 0.67 -14.10
N ASP A 103 11.51 0.02 -13.01
CA ASP A 103 12.91 -0.18 -12.65
C ASP A 103 13.42 -1.48 -13.27
N PHE A 104 14.53 -1.38 -13.98
CA PHE A 104 15.29 -2.51 -14.52
C PHE A 104 16.62 -2.59 -13.75
N PRO A 105 16.67 -3.29 -12.60
CA PRO A 105 17.82 -3.26 -11.70
C PRO A 105 19.14 -3.65 -12.39
N THR A 106 19.01 -4.51 -13.39
CA THR A 106 20.11 -5.06 -14.18
C THR A 106 20.79 -4.09 -15.12
N THR A 107 20.08 -3.05 -15.56
CA THR A 107 20.58 -2.10 -16.56
C THR A 107 20.72 -0.69 -16.02
N HIS A 108 20.28 -0.45 -14.77
CA HIS A 108 20.13 0.88 -14.18
C HIS A 108 19.34 1.85 -15.07
N LYS A 109 18.48 1.32 -15.94
CA LYS A 109 17.57 2.12 -16.78
C LYS A 109 16.22 2.14 -16.10
N SER A 110 15.56 3.29 -16.18
CA SER A 110 14.16 3.43 -15.84
C SER A 110 13.39 4.00 -17.04
N LEU A 111 12.15 3.56 -17.18
CA LEU A 111 11.17 4.23 -18.02
C LEU A 111 10.11 4.82 -17.10
N GLU A 112 9.90 6.12 -17.17
CA GLU A 112 8.94 6.83 -16.33
C GLU A 112 7.94 7.60 -17.18
N VAL A 113 6.67 7.51 -16.78
CA VAL A 113 5.58 8.34 -17.26
C VAL A 113 4.94 8.98 -16.03
N ALA A 114 4.98 10.30 -15.97
CA ALA A 114 4.35 11.08 -14.91
C ALA A 114 3.24 11.95 -15.48
N TYR A 115 2.18 12.14 -14.67
CA TYR A 115 1.14 13.09 -14.98
C TYR A 115 1.72 14.51 -15.00
N ASP A 116 1.34 15.29 -16.00
CA ASP A 116 1.78 16.68 -16.12
C ASP A 116 1.02 17.56 -15.11
N GLU A 117 1.71 18.00 -14.07
CA GLU A 117 1.14 18.85 -13.01
C GLU A 117 0.58 20.18 -13.52
N ARG A 118 0.97 20.61 -14.72
CA ARG A 118 0.42 21.82 -15.36
C ARG A 118 -1.02 21.63 -15.83
N VAL A 119 -1.47 20.39 -15.99
CA VAL A 119 -2.85 20.07 -16.36
C VAL A 119 -3.70 20.12 -15.08
N PRO A 120 -4.65 21.08 -14.95
CA PRO A 120 -5.45 21.22 -13.74
C PRO A 120 -6.16 19.90 -13.41
N ASN A 121 -5.81 19.31 -12.27
CA ASN A 121 -6.48 18.10 -11.83
C ASN A 121 -7.84 18.48 -11.23
N ARG A 122 -8.91 17.81 -11.67
CA ARG A 122 -10.23 17.99 -11.08
C ARG A 122 -10.19 17.48 -9.63
N PRO A 123 -10.61 18.27 -8.62
CA PRO A 123 -10.66 17.79 -7.24
C PRO A 123 -11.49 16.49 -7.12
N PRO A 124 -11.09 15.52 -6.29
CA PRO A 124 -11.78 14.23 -6.21
C PRO A 124 -13.29 14.33 -5.99
N TYR A 125 -13.73 15.26 -5.13
CA TYR A 125 -15.16 15.50 -4.89
C TYR A 125 -15.90 16.05 -6.10
N ALA A 126 -15.28 16.95 -6.88
CA ALA A 126 -15.90 17.44 -8.12
C ALA A 126 -16.06 16.30 -9.14
N THR A 127 -15.09 15.39 -9.23
CA THR A 127 -15.20 14.18 -10.07
C THR A 127 -16.35 13.29 -9.60
N LEU A 128 -16.45 13.02 -8.29
CA LEU A 128 -17.55 12.22 -7.72
C LEU A 128 -18.93 12.83 -8.04
N PHE A 129 -19.11 14.13 -7.85
CA PHE A 129 -20.38 14.79 -8.16
C PHE A 129 -20.73 14.73 -9.65
N CYS A 130 -19.77 15.01 -10.55
CA CYS A 130 -20.01 14.92 -11.98
C CYS A 130 -20.43 13.51 -12.42
N GLN A 131 -19.76 12.48 -11.88
CA GLN A 131 -20.05 11.08 -12.18
C GLN A 131 -21.44 10.69 -11.67
N ALA A 132 -21.79 11.06 -10.43
CA ALA A 132 -23.10 10.82 -9.86
C ALA A 132 -24.24 11.47 -10.66
N ILE A 133 -24.08 12.74 -11.07
CA ILE A 133 -25.09 13.46 -11.88
C ILE A 133 -25.31 12.78 -13.23
N ARG A 134 -24.26 12.20 -13.83
CA ARG A 134 -24.32 11.48 -15.11
C ARG A 134 -24.82 10.05 -14.97
N GLY A 135 -25.04 9.56 -13.74
CA GLY A 135 -25.36 8.15 -13.50
C GLY A 135 -24.20 7.19 -13.78
N GLU A 136 -22.96 7.70 -13.86
CA GLU A 136 -21.76 6.90 -14.06
C GLU A 136 -21.28 6.34 -12.70
N THR A 137 -21.42 5.02 -12.51
CA THR A 137 -21.17 4.38 -11.20
C THR A 137 -19.80 3.71 -11.08
N ALA A 138 -18.94 3.77 -12.10
CA ALA A 138 -17.72 2.97 -12.20
C ALA A 138 -16.70 3.23 -11.07
N ILE A 139 -16.72 4.42 -10.45
CA ILE A 139 -15.82 4.79 -9.34
C ILE A 139 -16.47 4.64 -7.95
N PHE A 140 -17.71 4.19 -7.88
CA PHE A 140 -18.44 3.98 -6.63
C PHE A 140 -18.43 2.49 -6.29
N ALA A 141 -18.15 2.18 -5.02
CA ALA A 141 -18.24 0.81 -4.55
C ALA A 141 -19.68 0.30 -4.60
N THR A 142 -19.87 -0.89 -5.13
CA THR A 142 -21.15 -1.60 -5.08
C THR A 142 -21.42 -2.15 -3.66
N PRO A 143 -22.69 -2.41 -3.29
CA PRO A 143 -23.01 -3.02 -1.99
C PRO A 143 -22.26 -4.34 -1.74
N ALA A 144 -22.11 -5.17 -2.78
CA ALA A 144 -21.39 -6.44 -2.67
C ALA A 144 -19.90 -6.24 -2.37
N GLU A 145 -19.26 -5.26 -3.01
CA GLU A 145 -17.85 -4.92 -2.75
C GLU A 145 -17.67 -4.36 -1.34
N SER A 146 -18.55 -3.47 -0.88
CA SER A 146 -18.50 -2.95 0.49
C SER A 146 -18.65 -4.06 1.53
N LEU A 147 -19.62 -4.98 1.35
CA LEU A 147 -19.77 -6.13 2.26
C LEU A 147 -18.57 -7.07 2.23
N ALA A 148 -17.96 -7.30 1.06
CA ALA A 148 -16.74 -8.09 0.97
C ALA A 148 -15.56 -7.41 1.68
N ALA A 149 -15.42 -6.09 1.53
CA ALA A 149 -14.39 -5.31 2.23
C ALA A 149 -14.57 -5.38 3.76
N TRP A 150 -15.81 -5.27 4.25
CA TRP A 150 -16.12 -5.42 5.68
C TRP A 150 -15.72 -6.80 6.22
N ARG A 151 -16.04 -7.89 5.51
CA ARG A 151 -15.62 -9.24 5.93
C ARG A 151 -14.10 -9.37 6.09
N VAL A 152 -13.34 -8.75 5.19
CA VAL A 152 -11.87 -8.72 5.28
C VAL A 152 -11.41 -7.85 6.45
N ALA A 153 -12.03 -6.68 6.66
CA ALA A 153 -11.70 -5.77 7.75
C ALA A 153 -12.00 -6.38 9.13
N ASP A 154 -13.13 -7.08 9.29
CA ASP A 154 -13.51 -7.76 10.53
C ASP A 154 -12.52 -8.88 10.85
N GLN A 155 -12.19 -9.72 9.85
CA GLN A 155 -11.20 -10.77 10.03
C GLN A 155 -9.83 -10.18 10.42
N LEU A 156 -9.38 -9.14 9.71
CA LEU A 156 -8.10 -8.48 10.00
C LEU A 156 -8.09 -7.88 11.40
N THR A 157 -9.13 -7.16 11.79
CA THR A 157 -9.27 -6.56 13.13
C THR A 157 -9.16 -7.61 14.23
N SER A 158 -9.85 -8.75 14.07
CA SER A 158 -9.82 -9.84 15.06
C SER A 158 -8.43 -10.46 15.24
N VAL A 159 -7.62 -10.48 14.17
CA VAL A 159 -6.24 -10.98 14.19
C VAL A 159 -5.31 -9.93 14.79
N LEU A 160 -5.43 -8.67 14.34
CA LEU A 160 -4.60 -7.56 14.79
C LEU A 160 -4.75 -7.28 16.29
N GLN A 161 -5.94 -7.40 16.86
CA GLN A 161 -6.15 -7.24 18.31
C GLN A 161 -5.33 -8.22 19.17
N LYS A 162 -4.95 -9.37 18.61
CA LYS A 162 -4.12 -10.39 19.28
C LYS A 162 -2.62 -10.21 19.00
N ARG A 163 -2.23 -9.28 18.12
CA ARG A 163 -0.84 -8.98 17.77
C ARG A 163 -0.29 -7.90 18.70
N PRO A 164 1.00 -7.97 19.07
CA PRO A 164 1.64 -6.91 19.83
C PRO A 164 1.60 -5.59 19.06
N LEU A 165 1.44 -4.48 19.77
CA LEU A 165 1.49 -3.15 19.20
C LEU A 165 2.95 -2.68 19.13
N ILE A 166 3.52 -2.65 17.92
CA ILE A 166 4.91 -2.25 17.71
C ILE A 166 5.04 -0.71 17.81
N SER A 167 5.93 -0.23 18.67
CA SER A 167 6.26 1.21 18.73
C SER A 167 7.33 1.56 17.69
N TYR A 168 7.14 2.69 17.00
CA TYR A 168 8.10 3.18 16.01
C TYR A 168 8.26 4.70 16.03
N LYS A 169 9.46 5.20 15.71
CA LYS A 169 9.73 6.64 15.68
C LYS A 169 8.95 7.33 14.58
N ALA A 170 8.46 8.55 14.83
CA ALA A 170 7.92 9.39 13.78
C ALA A 170 9.00 9.73 12.74
N GLY A 171 8.66 9.70 11.46
CA GLY A 171 9.57 9.93 10.34
C GLY A 171 10.46 8.74 9.98
N VAL A 172 10.13 7.53 10.47
CA VAL A 172 10.83 6.29 10.08
C VAL A 172 10.35 5.79 8.73
N SER A 173 11.17 5.01 8.01
CA SER A 173 10.72 4.34 6.76
C SER A 173 9.88 3.10 7.05
N ILE A 174 9.03 2.71 6.10
CA ILE A 174 8.19 1.50 6.22
C ILE A 174 9.03 0.23 6.40
N ASP A 175 10.13 0.10 5.66
CA ASP A 175 11.00 -1.07 5.71
C ASP A 175 11.61 -1.25 7.11
N GLN A 176 11.97 -0.15 7.78
CA GLN A 176 12.48 -0.17 9.15
C GLN A 176 11.43 -0.56 10.20
N ILE A 177 10.13 -0.40 9.90
CA ILE A 177 9.04 -0.91 10.75
C ILE A 177 8.88 -2.42 10.52
N ASP A 178 9.06 -2.89 9.28
CA ASP A 178 8.90 -4.30 8.90
C ASP A 178 9.97 -5.23 9.50
N ASP A 179 11.19 -4.72 9.68
CA ASP A 179 12.33 -5.46 10.22
C ASP A 179 12.25 -5.71 11.75
N ARG A 180 11.20 -5.22 12.44
CA ARG A 180 10.97 -5.36 13.89
C ARG A 180 9.93 -6.43 14.23
#